data_AF-A0A088MPY5-F1
#
_entry.id   AF-A0A088MPY5-F1
#
_cell.length_a   1.000
_cell.length_b   1.000
_cell.length_c   1.000
_cell.angle_alpha   90.00
_cell.angle_beta   90.00
_cell.angle_gamma   90.00
#
_symmetry.space_group_name_H-M   'P 1'
#
loop_
_entity.id
_entity.type
_entity.pdbx_description
1 polymer ?
#
loop_
_entity_poly.entity_id
_entity_poly.type
_entity_poly.pdbx_seq_one_letter_code
_entity_poly.pdbx_strand_id
1 'polypeptide(L)'
;MSEAMFTLCGQVANVYVQPGGVSKKTGEEYDPRDKVQILGHLPMPDGGKRLELITLSVEDARPFVAAQGKKIRVPVGCFASGRSVAYFIPRGAAPALVTGS
;
A
#
# COMPACT_ATOMS: atom_id res chain seq x y z
N MET A 1 2.11 -15.57 -12.62
CA MET A 1 1.68 -14.28 -13.18
C MET A 1 2.26 -13.17 -12.31
N SER A 2 3.48 -12.73 -12.61
CA SER A 2 4.14 -11.61 -11.95
C SER A 2 3.64 -10.31 -12.60
N GLU A 3 2.48 -9.85 -12.17
CA GLU A 3 1.87 -8.59 -12.66
C GLU A 3 2.77 -7.39 -12.33
N ALA A 4 2.65 -6.35 -13.17
CA ALA A 4 3.50 -5.16 -13.18
C ALA A 4 3.77 -4.60 -11.78
N MET A 5 5.03 -4.69 -11.35
CA MET A 5 5.50 -4.01 -10.14
C MET A 5 5.85 -2.57 -10.49
N PHE A 6 5.21 -1.61 -9.84
CA PHE A 6 5.67 -0.22 -9.85
C PHE A 6 6.21 0.14 -8.47
N THR A 7 7.16 1.07 -8.42
CA THR A 7 7.71 1.54 -7.13
C THR A 7 6.87 2.71 -6.63
N LEU A 8 6.26 2.56 -5.46
CA LEU A 8 5.57 3.66 -4.80
C LEU A 8 6.58 4.45 -3.96
N CYS A 9 6.64 5.76 -4.20
CA CYS A 9 7.43 6.71 -3.43
C CYS A 9 6.48 7.60 -2.61
N GLY A 10 6.59 7.60 -1.29
CA GLY A 10 5.69 8.38 -0.45
C GLY A 10 6.04 8.32 1.02
N GLN A 11 5.26 9.02 1.85
CA GLN A 11 5.41 9.00 3.30
C GLN A 11 4.53 7.92 3.91
N VAL A 12 5.06 7.10 4.82
CA VAL A 12 4.23 6.19 5.62
C VAL A 12 3.38 7.03 6.57
N ALA A 13 2.08 7.12 6.28
CA ALA A 13 1.14 7.93 7.05
C ALA A 13 0.59 7.15 8.26
N ASN A 14 0.25 5.88 8.06
CA ASN A 14 -0.37 5.06 9.08
C ASN A 14 -0.13 3.56 8.84
N VAL A 15 -0.16 2.77 9.90
CA VAL A 15 -0.03 1.31 9.87
C VAL A 15 -1.03 0.73 10.87
N TYR A 16 -1.86 -0.22 10.43
CA TYR A 16 -2.91 -0.80 11.27
C TYR A 16 -3.26 -2.23 10.82
N VAL A 17 -3.91 -2.99 11.71
CA VAL A 17 -4.46 -4.31 11.37
C VAL A 17 -5.93 -4.13 10.98
N GLN A 18 -6.30 -4.50 9.76
CA GLN A 18 -7.69 -4.65 9.39
C GLN A 18 -8.21 -5.94 10.04
N PRO A 19 -9.21 -5.86 10.95
CA PRO A 19 -9.76 -7.06 11.57
C PRO A 19 -10.36 -7.96 10.50
N GLY A 20 -10.18 -9.27 10.67
CA GLY A 20 -10.87 -10.27 9.86
C GLY A 20 -12.37 -10.28 10.12
N GLY A 21 -13.10 -11.02 9.31
CA GLY A 21 -14.54 -11.20 9.51
C GLY A 21 -15.21 -11.84 8.32
N VAL A 22 -16.54 -11.76 8.29
CA VAL A 22 -17.35 -12.28 7.19
C VAL A 22 -17.73 -11.13 6.27
N SER A 23 -17.42 -11.25 4.99
CA SER A 23 -17.85 -10.29 3.97
C SER A 23 -19.37 -10.29 3.87
N LYS A 24 -20.02 -9.19 4.27
CA LYS A 24 -21.49 -9.04 4.14
C LYS A 24 -21.99 -9.15 2.69
N LYS A 25 -21.10 -9.01 1.71
CA LYS A 25 -21.44 -9.09 0.27
C LYS A 25 -21.26 -10.49 -0.30
N THR A 26 -20.22 -11.21 0.10
CA THR A 26 -19.86 -12.52 -0.49
C THR A 26 -20.13 -13.68 0.45
N GLY A 27 -20.34 -13.43 1.74
CA GLY A 27 -20.44 -14.46 2.78
C GLY A 27 -19.11 -15.12 3.13
N GLU A 28 -18.01 -14.72 2.48
CA GLU A 28 -16.69 -15.33 2.69
C GLU A 28 -16.02 -14.79 3.94
N GLU A 29 -15.42 -15.70 4.72
CA GLU A 29 -14.52 -15.35 5.80
C GLU A 29 -13.19 -14.83 5.22
N TYR A 30 -12.70 -13.74 5.79
CA TYR A 30 -11.38 -13.22 5.47
C TYR A 30 -10.59 -13.02 6.76
N ASP A 31 -9.33 -13.43 6.71
CA ASP A 31 -8.40 -13.28 7.82
C ASP A 31 -8.07 -11.82 8.08
N PRO A 32 -7.66 -11.48 9.33
CA PRO A 32 -7.03 -10.20 9.61
C PRO A 32 -5.85 -9.93 8.68
N ARG A 33 -5.70 -8.69 8.23
CA ARG A 33 -4.62 -8.29 7.32
C ARG A 33 -3.94 -7.02 7.79
N ASP A 34 -2.63 -7.04 7.77
CA ASP A 34 -1.82 -5.85 7.99
C ASP A 34 -2.00 -4.86 6.84
N LYS A 35 -2.23 -3.60 7.20
CA LYS A 35 -2.45 -2.49 6.29
C LYS A 35 -1.44 -1.39 6.55
N VAL A 36 -0.90 -0.86 5.46
CA VAL A 36 -0.04 0.32 5.47
C VAL A 36 -0.67 1.38 4.57
N GLN A 37 -0.72 2.61 5.05
CA GLN A 37 -1.19 3.75 4.27
C GLN A 37 0.01 4.63 3.90
N ILE A 38 0.23 4.83 2.61
CA ILE A 38 1.31 5.64 2.07
C ILE A 38 0.72 6.87 1.38
N LEU A 39 1.11 8.05 1.85
CA LEU A 39 0.76 9.32 1.22
C LEU A 39 1.75 9.59 0.08
N GLY A 40 1.25 9.52 -1.15
CA GLY A 40 2.00 9.74 -2.38
C GLY A 40 1.47 10.92 -3.19
N HIS A 41 2.18 11.25 -4.28
CA HIS A 41 1.71 12.21 -5.27
C HIS A 41 1.41 11.47 -6.57
N LEU A 42 0.20 11.61 -7.09
CA LEU A 42 -0.17 11.15 -8.42
C LEU A 42 -0.09 12.31 -9.41
N PRO A 43 0.60 12.13 -10.55
CA PRO A 43 0.60 13.12 -11.61
C PRO A 43 -0.80 13.21 -12.21
N MET A 44 -1.27 14.44 -12.41
CA MET A 44 -2.55 14.73 -13.05
C MET A 44 -2.34 15.11 -14.52
N PRO A 45 -3.32 14.88 -15.42
CA PRO A 45 -3.19 15.21 -16.85
C PRO A 45 -2.92 16.69 -17.13
N ASP A 46 -3.30 17.57 -16.21
CA ASP A 46 -3.09 19.02 -16.26
C ASP A 46 -1.66 19.44 -15.85
N GLY A 47 -0.78 18.50 -15.52
CA GLY A 47 0.58 18.75 -15.02
C GLY A 47 0.66 19.01 -13.52
N GLY A 48 -0.47 19.03 -12.82
CA GLY A 48 -0.54 19.12 -11.37
C GLY A 48 -0.16 17.80 -10.66
N LYS A 49 -0.14 17.85 -9.34
CA LYS A 49 0.05 16.66 -8.49
C LYS A 49 -1.07 16.58 -7.47
N ARG A 50 -1.75 15.45 -7.41
CA ARG A 50 -2.74 15.15 -6.37
C ARG A 50 -2.10 14.35 -5.26
N LEU A 51 -2.32 14.75 -4.01
CA LEU A 51 -1.99 13.92 -2.86
C LEU A 51 -2.99 12.77 -2.77
N GLU A 52 -2.47 11.55 -2.61
CA GLU A 52 -3.28 10.35 -2.53
C GLU A 52 -2.80 9.47 -1.38
N LEU A 53 -3.74 9.05 -0.54
CA LEU A 53 -3.49 8.08 0.51
C LEU A 53 -3.80 6.68 -0.01
N ILE A 54 -2.76 5.94 -0.37
CA ILE A 54 -2.90 4.58 -0.90
C ILE A 54 -2.83 3.60 0.25
N THR A 55 -3.84 2.74 0.37
CA THR A 55 -3.87 1.66 1.37
C THR A 55 -3.40 0.35 0.74
N LEU A 56 -2.36 -0.23 1.31
CA LEU A 56 -1.67 -1.42 0.83
C LEU A 56 -1.86 -2.55 1.82
N SER A 57 -2.11 -3.76 1.30
CA SER A 57 -1.99 -4.97 2.12
C SER A 57 -0.53 -5.42 2.17
N VAL A 58 -0.05 -5.81 3.35
CA VAL A 58 1.32 -6.29 3.56
C VAL A 58 1.30 -7.56 4.38
N GLU A 59 2.32 -8.40 4.22
CA GLU A 59 2.50 -9.63 5.00
C GLU A 59 3.06 -9.33 6.41
N ASP A 60 3.98 -8.37 6.50
CA ASP A 60 4.59 -7.93 7.76
C ASP A 60 4.60 -6.40 7.83
N ALA A 61 3.79 -5.82 8.71
CA ALA A 61 3.74 -4.38 8.94
C ALA A 61 4.93 -3.82 9.73
N ARG A 62 5.71 -4.64 10.45
CA ARG A 62 6.75 -4.16 11.41
C ARG A 62 7.78 -3.21 10.77
N PRO A 63 8.31 -3.47 9.56
CA PRO A 63 9.24 -2.54 8.91
C PRO A 63 8.61 -1.18 8.59
N PHE A 64 7.30 -1.14 8.35
CA PHE A 64 6.56 0.08 8.03
C PHE A 64 6.23 0.87 9.29
N VAL A 65 5.95 0.19 10.42
CA VAL A 65 5.80 0.85 11.74
C VAL A 65 7.08 1.63 12.07
N ALA A 66 8.25 1.02 11.89
CA ALA A 66 9.54 1.69 12.12
C ALA A 66 9.84 2.85 11.15
N ALA A 67 9.15 2.86 9.99
CA ALA A 67 9.25 3.89 8.96
C ALA A 67 8.10 4.91 9.02
N GLN A 68 7.20 4.84 10.00
CA GLN A 68 6.08 5.76 10.12
C GLN A 68 6.56 7.22 10.20
N GLY A 69 5.91 8.11 9.44
CA GLY A 69 6.30 9.50 9.27
C GLY A 69 7.47 9.73 8.32
N LYS A 70 8.18 8.69 7.85
CA LYS A 70 9.33 8.82 6.94
C LYS A 70 8.91 8.59 5.49
N LYS A 71 9.69 9.17 4.57
CA LYS A 71 9.57 8.90 3.13
C LYS A 71 10.26 7.59 2.78
N ILE A 72 9.57 6.73 2.05
CA ILE A 72 10.03 5.41 1.62
C ILE A 72 9.82 5.20 0.12
N ARG A 73 10.53 4.21 -0.42
CA ARG A 73 10.26 3.56 -1.69
C ARG A 73 9.99 2.08 -1.44
N VAL A 74 8.93 1.55 -2.04
CA VAL A 74 8.58 0.14 -1.91
C VAL A 74 7.97 -0.37 -3.22
N PRO A 75 8.30 -1.60 -3.66
CA PRO A 75 7.61 -2.21 -4.80
C PRO A 75 6.17 -2.53 -4.42
N VAL A 76 5.25 -2.22 -5.32
CA VAL A 76 3.81 -2.44 -5.17
C VAL A 76 3.32 -3.22 -6.37
N GLY A 77 2.55 -4.27 -6.08
CA GLY A 77 1.72 -4.96 -7.07
C GLY A 77 0.32 -4.37 -7.06
N CYS A 78 -0.36 -4.42 -8.19
CA CYS A 78 -1.76 -4.09 -8.31
C CYS A 78 -2.51 -5.14 -9.12
N PHE A 79 -3.76 -5.40 -8.76
CA PHE A 79 -4.66 -6.25 -9.53
C PHE A 79 -6.05 -5.59 -9.62
N ALA A 80 -6.77 -5.90 -10.69
CA ALA A 80 -8.14 -5.44 -10.85
C ALA A 80 -9.07 -6.19 -9.88
N SER A 81 -9.82 -5.44 -9.07
CA SER A 81 -10.87 -5.96 -8.18
C SER A 81 -12.20 -5.32 -8.58
N GLY A 82 -12.91 -5.98 -9.49
CA GLY A 82 -14.14 -5.46 -10.08
C GLY A 82 -13.91 -4.15 -10.84
N ARG A 83 -14.49 -3.05 -10.34
CA ARG A 83 -14.34 -1.69 -10.90
C ARG A 83 -13.24 -0.87 -10.22
N SER A 84 -12.46 -1.48 -9.31
CA SER A 84 -11.43 -0.81 -8.52
C SER A 84 -10.07 -1.50 -8.68
N VAL A 85 -8.99 -0.79 -8.39
CA VAL A 85 -7.63 -1.35 -8.36
C VAL A 85 -7.26 -1.61 -6.91
N ALA A 86 -6.90 -2.87 -6.60
CA ALA A 86 -6.39 -3.23 -5.30
C ALA A 86 -4.85 -3.24 -5.34
N TYR A 87 -4.23 -2.70 -4.29
CA TYR A 87 -2.79 -2.59 -4.18
C TYR A 87 -2.26 -3.45 -3.03
N PHE A 88 -1.10 -4.08 -3.23
CA PHE A 88 -0.44 -4.90 -2.24
C PHE A 88 1.08 -4.80 -2.34
N ILE A 89 1.76 -5.10 -1.24
CA ILE A 89 3.22 -5.19 -1.18
C ILE A 89 3.58 -6.67 -1.37
N PRO A 90 4.40 -7.03 -2.38
CA PRO A 90 4.82 -8.40 -2.60
C PRO A 90 5.52 -9.00 -1.37
N ARG A 91 5.38 -10.32 -1.18
CA ARG A 91 6.05 -11.02 -0.09
C ARG A 91 7.56 -10.83 -0.13
N GLY A 92 8.15 -10.58 1.03
CA GLY A 92 9.58 -10.28 1.17
C GLY A 92 10.02 -8.87 0.74
N ALA A 93 9.11 -8.02 0.26
CA ALA A 93 9.45 -6.62 -0.03
C ALA A 93 9.51 -5.79 1.26
N ALA A 94 10.59 -5.02 1.40
CA ALA A 94 10.81 -4.11 2.52
C ALA A 94 10.85 -2.65 2.04
N PRO A 95 10.41 -1.69 2.87
CA PRO A 95 10.52 -0.28 2.54
C PRO A 95 11.98 0.18 2.56
N ALA A 96 12.43 0.85 1.52
CA ALA A 96 13.71 1.54 1.48
C ALA A 96 13.50 3.00 1.87
N LEU A 97 14.17 3.48 2.92
CA LEU A 97 14.11 4.88 3.32
C LEU A 97 14.69 5.77 2.21
N VAL A 98 14.00 6.85 1.89
CA VAL A 98 14.52 7.91 1.02
C VAL A 98 15.23 8.91 1.91
N THR A 99 16.54 8.72 2.11
CA THR A 99 17.40 9.78 2.59
C THR A 99 17.53 10.82 1.48
N GLY A 100 17.04 12.04 1.73
CA GLY A 100 17.31 13.16 0.85
C GLY A 100 18.81 13.48 0.89
N SER A 101 19.42 13.56 -0.29
CA SER A 101 20.64 14.34 -0.52
C SER A 101 20.34 15.83 -0.40
#